data_AF-A0A443J3M8-F1
#
_entry.id   AF-A0A443J3M8-F1
#
_cell.length_a   1.000
_cell.length_b   1.000
_cell.length_c   1.000
_cell.angle_alpha   90.00
_cell.angle_beta   90.00
_cell.angle_gamma   90.00
#
_symmetry.space_group_name_H-M   'P 1'
#
loop_
_entity.id
_entity.type
_entity.pdbx_description
1 polymer ?
#
loop_
_entity_poly.entity_id
_entity_poly.type
_entity_poly.pdbx_seq_one_letter_code
_entity_poly.pdbx_strand_id
1 'polypeptide(L)'
;MRETEQIKESLKSLPKYSLSKKQRQNILSKLQQNSTYKGKSFKPAVAIGSLSVILFILVFSQFGGNFIQELAMNSESSEMESSIADKAEMSLDMEYAAEGRTFTLPDTKQEVFGIEGKVGILNVFDHFVAEDPRRVAKLMIFFWGNPEELAGKDYEIEAANNNERIILSEGILSEGLYGDDAHVLTQFTPFPEEGLWQLSFYVDGQLFDKFSLEVLPPFPKTENYTLEKSPKEMDIRKETDMTIESSGKDKKKIGVQLLNEDGKTVSEHTFVQETEHIDASTNSPIYIYGGKLSFPEKGTWKLKIDGEETGSFEN
;
A
#
# COMPACT_ATOMS: atom_id res chain seq x y z
N MET A 1 24.30 -24.76 -33.10
CA MET A 1 22.87 -25.03 -33.31
C MET A 1 22.41 -26.45 -32.94
N ARG A 2 23.22 -27.51 -33.03
CA ARG A 2 22.81 -28.87 -32.60
C ARG A 2 22.76 -29.09 -31.08
N GLU A 3 23.61 -28.41 -30.31
CA GLU A 3 23.68 -28.60 -28.84
C GLU A 3 22.50 -27.98 -28.09
N THR A 4 21.95 -26.87 -28.61
CA THR A 4 20.81 -26.18 -27.99
C THR A 4 19.50 -26.97 -28.10
N GLU A 5 19.32 -27.77 -29.16
CA GLU A 5 18.14 -28.62 -29.31
C GLU A 5 18.17 -29.85 -28.39
N GLN A 6 19.35 -30.46 -28.20
CA GLN A 6 19.51 -31.59 -27.27
C GLN A 6 19.23 -31.19 -25.81
N ILE A 7 19.64 -29.99 -25.40
CA ILE A 7 19.33 -29.45 -24.07
C ILE A 7 17.82 -29.21 -23.93
N LYS A 8 17.17 -28.68 -24.97
CA LYS A 8 15.73 -28.41 -24.97
C LYS A 8 14.89 -29.69 -24.92
N GLU A 9 15.33 -30.76 -25.56
CA GLU A 9 14.71 -32.09 -25.48
C GLU A 9 14.95 -32.77 -24.13
N SER A 10 16.15 -32.62 -23.55
CA SER A 10 16.46 -33.10 -22.20
C SER A 10 15.61 -32.40 -21.13
N LEU A 11 15.36 -31.09 -21.27
CA LEU A 11 14.50 -30.33 -20.34
C LEU A 11 13.02 -30.71 -20.44
N LYS A 12 12.55 -31.16 -21.62
CA LYS A 12 11.17 -31.63 -21.81
C LYS A 12 10.90 -33.02 -21.23
N SER A 13 11.94 -33.86 -21.11
CA SER A 13 11.83 -35.22 -20.59
C SER A 13 12.00 -35.31 -19.06
N LEU A 14 12.37 -34.20 -18.42
CA LEU A 14 12.39 -34.13 -16.97
C LEU A 14 10.96 -34.28 -16.41
N PRO A 15 10.74 -35.20 -15.46
CA PRO A 15 9.43 -35.38 -14.85
C PRO A 15 9.02 -34.08 -14.16
N LYS A 16 7.87 -33.53 -14.57
CA LYS A 16 7.20 -32.42 -13.87
C LYS A 16 6.68 -32.94 -12.53
N TYR A 17 7.57 -33.14 -11.57
CA TYR A 17 7.18 -33.48 -10.20
C TYR A 17 6.59 -32.23 -9.56
N SER A 18 5.27 -32.05 -9.68
CA SER A 18 4.54 -31.26 -8.70
C SER A 18 4.60 -32.04 -7.39
N LEU A 19 5.21 -31.43 -6.37
CA LEU A 19 5.22 -32.02 -5.04
C LEU A 19 3.77 -32.23 -4.59
N SER A 20 3.41 -33.46 -4.24
CA SER A 20 2.10 -33.73 -3.66
C SER A 20 1.89 -32.90 -2.40
N LYS A 21 0.63 -32.57 -2.06
CA LYS A 21 0.28 -31.78 -0.87
C LYS A 21 0.96 -32.30 0.40
N LYS A 22 1.05 -33.63 0.53
CA LYS A 22 1.73 -34.33 1.63
C LYS A 22 3.25 -34.14 1.64
N GLN A 23 3.90 -34.18 0.48
CA GLN A 23 5.34 -33.90 0.37
C GLN A 23 5.66 -32.43 0.70
N ARG A 24 4.81 -31.50 0.25
CA ARG A 24 4.94 -30.07 0.54
C ARG A 24 4.83 -29.80 2.04
N GLN A 25 3.83 -30.39 2.71
CA GLN A 25 3.68 -30.31 4.18
C GLN A 25 4.87 -30.94 4.93
N ASN A 26 5.40 -32.08 4.46
CA ASN A 26 6.52 -32.76 5.11
C ASN A 26 7.87 -32.02 4.94
N ILE A 27 8.01 -31.23 3.86
CA ILE A 27 9.17 -30.34 3.67
C ILE A 27 9.02 -29.11 4.57
N LEU A 28 7.83 -28.50 4.63
CA LEU A 28 7.56 -27.34 5.49
C LEU A 28 7.77 -27.68 6.98
N SER A 29 7.30 -28.84 7.43
CA SER A 29 7.49 -29.27 8.83
C SER A 29 8.97 -29.50 9.16
N LYS A 30 9.76 -30.07 8.25
CA LYS A 30 11.21 -30.25 8.43
C LYS A 30 11.98 -28.93 8.44
N LEU A 31 11.56 -27.94 7.65
CA LEU A 31 12.18 -26.60 7.66
C LEU A 31 11.87 -25.86 8.97
N GLN A 32 10.64 -25.97 9.48
CA GLN A 32 10.28 -25.40 10.79
C GLN A 32 10.98 -26.10 11.96
N GLN A 33 11.21 -27.42 11.88
CA GLN A 33 11.96 -28.15 12.91
C GLN A 33 13.46 -27.83 12.92
N ASN A 34 14.03 -27.45 11.77
CA ASN A 34 15.46 -27.12 11.66
C ASN A 34 15.79 -25.63 11.90
N SER A 35 14.78 -24.75 12.04
CA SER A 35 15.02 -23.32 12.32
C SER A 35 15.22 -23.03 13.82
N THR A 36 14.92 -23.99 14.70
CA THR A 36 15.26 -23.91 16.13
C THR A 36 16.56 -24.67 16.36
N TYR A 37 17.69 -23.96 16.30
CA TYR A 37 18.89 -24.08 17.17
C TYR A 37 20.16 -23.55 16.47
N LYS A 38 20.52 -22.30 16.80
CA LYS A 38 21.92 -21.89 17.08
C LYS A 38 21.88 -20.64 17.95
N GLY A 39 21.45 -20.82 19.21
CA GLY A 39 21.63 -19.82 20.24
C GLY A 39 23.13 -19.64 20.52
N LYS A 40 23.66 -18.46 20.20
CA LYS A 40 24.94 -18.00 20.73
C LYS A 40 24.79 -17.86 22.24
N SER A 41 25.72 -18.44 23.00
CA SER A 41 25.76 -18.40 24.46
C SER A 41 25.89 -16.96 24.98
N PHE A 42 24.80 -16.46 25.58
CA PHE A 42 24.79 -15.19 26.30
C PHE A 42 25.50 -15.36 27.65
N LYS A 43 26.55 -14.57 27.88
CA LYS A 43 27.25 -14.48 29.17
C LYS A 43 26.42 -13.61 30.13
N PRO A 44 26.12 -14.05 31.36
CA PRO A 44 25.33 -13.28 32.30
C PRO A 44 26.24 -12.34 33.11
N ALA A 45 26.41 -11.10 32.66
CA ALA A 45 27.12 -10.08 33.43
C ALA A 45 26.47 -8.68 33.41
N VAL A 46 25.29 -8.52 32.79
CA VAL A 46 24.63 -7.20 32.62
C VAL A 46 23.31 -7.08 33.38
N ALA A 47 22.87 -8.13 34.10
CA ALA A 47 21.59 -8.13 34.82
C ALA A 47 21.59 -7.36 36.17
N ILE A 48 22.64 -6.61 36.50
CA ILE A 48 22.73 -5.82 37.75
C ILE A 48 22.43 -4.32 37.51
N GLY A 49 22.32 -3.87 36.26
CA GLY A 49 22.08 -2.45 35.95
C GLY A 49 20.61 -2.00 35.94
N SER A 50 19.64 -2.92 35.77
CA SER A 50 18.23 -2.52 35.53
C SER A 50 17.38 -2.35 36.79
N LEU A 51 17.88 -2.78 37.97
CA LEU A 51 17.15 -2.66 39.24
C LEU A 51 17.28 -1.26 39.88
N SER A 52 18.30 -0.48 39.51
CA SER A 52 18.55 0.85 40.06
C SER A 52 17.61 1.93 39.49
N VAL A 53 17.14 1.78 38.25
CA VAL A 53 16.23 2.75 37.60
C VAL A 53 14.82 2.68 38.19
N ILE A 54 14.34 1.48 38.51
CA ILE A 54 13.00 1.28 39.13
C ILE A 54 12.98 1.82 40.56
N LEU A 55 14.08 1.68 41.31
CA LEU A 55 14.23 2.25 42.65
C LEU A 55 14.27 3.79 42.63
N PHE A 56 14.87 4.40 41.61
CA PHE A 56 14.87 5.86 41.45
C PHE A 56 13.46 6.42 41.15
N ILE A 57 12.67 5.74 40.32
CA ILE A 57 11.28 6.15 40.02
C ILE A 57 10.38 6.03 41.26
N LEU A 58 10.57 4.99 42.09
CA LEU A 58 9.79 4.80 43.32
C LEU A 58 10.14 5.79 44.45
N VAL A 59 11.37 6.29 44.52
CA VAL A 59 11.75 7.32 45.50
C VAL A 59 11.24 8.70 45.07
N PHE A 60 11.25 9.02 43.78
CA PHE A 60 10.73 10.29 43.28
C PHE A 60 9.20 10.40 43.36
N SER A 61 8.46 9.29 43.24
CA SER A 61 6.99 9.31 43.35
C SER A 61 6.49 9.62 44.77
N GLN A 62 7.31 9.44 45.81
CA GLN A 62 6.92 9.80 47.19
C GLN A 62 7.24 11.25 47.57
N PHE A 63 8.04 11.98 46.77
CA PHE A 63 8.45 13.36 47.06
C PHE A 63 7.86 14.41 46.10
N GLY A 64 7.26 14.01 44.97
CA GLY A 64 6.77 14.90 43.92
C GLY A 64 5.30 15.37 44.03
N GLY A 65 4.62 15.12 45.15
CA GLY A 65 3.17 15.36 45.28
C GLY A 65 2.73 16.82 45.50
N ASN A 66 3.63 17.75 45.81
CA ASN A 66 3.26 19.11 46.26
C ASN A 66 3.75 20.25 45.37
N PHE A 67 4.38 19.99 44.21
CA PHE A 67 4.95 21.07 43.38
C PHE A 67 4.14 21.42 42.11
N ILE A 68 3.23 20.55 41.67
CA ILE A 68 2.44 20.80 40.44
C ILE A 68 1.11 21.52 40.74
N GLN A 69 0.62 21.48 41.98
CA GLN A 69 -0.66 22.11 42.35
C GLN A 69 -0.58 23.64 42.53
N GLU A 70 0.64 24.21 42.57
CA GLU A 70 0.88 25.66 42.73
C GLU A 70 1.18 26.38 41.41
N LEU A 71 1.28 25.63 40.29
CA LEU A 71 1.40 26.20 38.93
C LEU A 71 0.06 26.23 38.17
N ALA A 72 -1.00 25.66 38.74
CA ALA A 72 -2.33 25.57 38.11
C ALA A 72 -3.35 26.60 38.63
N MET A 73 -2.95 27.51 39.53
CA MET A 73 -3.82 28.55 40.09
C MET A 73 -3.18 29.94 39.99
N ASN A 74 -2.92 30.40 38.76
CA ASN A 74 -2.74 31.83 38.48
C ASN A 74 -2.78 32.09 36.96
N SER A 75 -3.97 32.02 36.35
CA SER A 75 -4.31 32.83 35.16
C SER A 75 -5.81 32.74 34.87
N GLU A 76 -6.61 33.45 35.64
CA GLU A 76 -7.97 33.81 35.23
C GLU A 76 -7.96 35.24 34.68
N SER A 77 -8.77 35.43 33.64
CA SER A 77 -9.33 36.68 33.11
C SER A 77 -8.44 37.57 32.22
N SER A 78 -8.54 37.34 30.91
CA SER A 78 -8.78 38.43 29.94
C SER A 78 -9.33 37.84 28.64
N GLU A 79 -10.57 38.19 28.34
CA GLU A 79 -11.16 38.35 27.00
C GLU A 79 -10.59 37.50 25.85
N MET A 80 -11.28 36.41 25.49
CA MET A 80 -11.35 35.99 24.08
C MET A 80 -12.56 35.06 23.83
N GLU A 81 -13.75 35.63 23.93
CA GLU A 81 -14.98 35.03 23.42
C GLU A 81 -15.16 35.53 21.97
N SER A 82 -14.43 34.94 21.01
CA SER A 82 -14.64 35.09 19.54
C SER A 82 -13.45 34.52 18.74
N SER A 83 -13.38 33.19 18.59
CA SER A 83 -12.69 32.56 17.43
C SER A 83 -12.95 31.05 17.40
N ILE A 84 -14.22 30.64 17.26
CA ILE A 84 -14.61 29.28 16.80
C ILE A 84 -15.06 29.32 15.33
N ALA A 85 -14.75 30.41 14.62
CA ALA A 85 -14.97 30.55 13.19
C ALA A 85 -13.74 31.21 12.57
N ASP A 86 -12.63 30.47 12.57
CA ASP A 86 -11.52 30.65 11.64
C ASP A 86 -10.67 29.38 11.70
N LYS A 87 -11.31 28.25 11.36
CA LYS A 87 -10.58 27.16 10.70
C LYS A 87 -10.33 27.70 9.29
N ALA A 88 -9.35 28.60 9.22
CA ALA A 88 -8.90 29.19 7.98
C ALA A 88 -8.70 28.04 7.00
N GLU A 89 -9.45 28.09 5.91
CA GLU A 89 -9.07 27.42 4.68
C GLU A 89 -7.65 27.90 4.39
N MET A 90 -6.67 27.13 4.84
CA MET A 90 -5.31 27.23 4.36
C MET A 90 -5.37 26.63 2.97
N SER A 91 -5.97 27.37 2.04
CA SER A 91 -5.81 27.14 0.61
C SER A 91 -4.32 27.29 0.35
N LEU A 92 -3.60 26.19 0.46
CA LEU A 92 -2.25 26.08 -0.06
C LEU A 92 -2.38 26.45 -1.53
N ASP A 93 -1.95 27.65 -1.90
CA ASP A 93 -1.61 28.00 -3.29
C ASP A 93 -0.42 27.10 -3.65
N MET A 94 -0.72 25.83 -3.89
CA MET A 94 0.24 24.83 -4.30
C MET A 94 0.40 25.04 -5.80
N GLU A 95 1.52 25.67 -6.19
CA GLU A 95 1.97 25.59 -7.56
C GLU A 95 2.30 24.11 -7.84
N TYR A 96 1.33 23.42 -8.46
CA TYR A 96 1.43 21.99 -8.76
C TYR A 96 2.75 21.72 -9.49
N ALA A 97 3.51 20.76 -8.98
CA ALA A 97 4.67 20.25 -9.67
C ALA A 97 4.31 19.74 -11.07
N ALA A 98 5.31 19.64 -11.94
CA ALA A 98 5.15 19.00 -13.24
C ALA A 98 4.48 17.62 -13.08
N GLU A 99 3.56 17.31 -13.99
CA GLU A 99 2.92 16.00 -14.03
C GLU A 99 3.98 14.93 -14.35
N GLY A 100 3.99 13.86 -13.55
CA GLY A 100 4.82 12.70 -13.83
C GLY A 100 4.45 12.07 -15.17
N ARG A 101 5.42 11.44 -15.83
CA ARG A 101 5.21 10.80 -17.13
C ARG A 101 5.77 9.39 -17.14
N THR A 102 5.16 8.54 -17.94
CA THR A 102 5.71 7.21 -18.23
C THR A 102 6.88 7.35 -19.20
N PHE A 103 8.00 6.72 -18.86
CA PHE A 103 9.16 6.59 -19.75
C PHE A 103 9.79 5.20 -19.61
N THR A 104 10.52 4.78 -20.64
CA THR A 104 11.16 3.46 -20.68
C THR A 104 12.64 3.58 -20.36
N LEU A 105 13.11 2.82 -19.38
CA LEU A 105 14.53 2.79 -19.04
C LEU A 105 15.35 2.20 -20.20
N PRO A 106 16.45 2.85 -20.62
CA PRO A 106 17.22 2.44 -21.78
C PRO A 106 17.86 1.05 -21.60
N ASP A 107 18.28 0.71 -20.39
CA ASP A 107 19.04 -0.52 -20.10
C ASP A 107 18.14 -1.73 -19.87
N THR A 108 17.07 -1.58 -19.07
CA THR A 108 16.18 -2.70 -18.70
C THR A 108 14.95 -2.83 -19.57
N LYS A 109 14.62 -1.80 -20.37
CA LYS A 109 13.35 -1.67 -21.12
C LYS A 109 12.10 -1.71 -20.24
N GLN A 110 12.25 -1.45 -18.94
CA GLN A 110 11.11 -1.34 -18.02
C GLN A 110 10.47 0.04 -18.12
N GLU A 111 9.15 0.08 -17.96
CA GLU A 111 8.39 1.33 -17.87
C GLU A 111 8.37 1.82 -16.42
N VAL A 112 8.68 3.09 -16.23
CA VAL A 112 8.65 3.78 -14.94
C VAL A 112 7.82 5.06 -15.08
N PHE A 113 7.25 5.53 -13.97
CA PHE A 113 6.46 6.76 -13.92
C PHE A 113 7.16 7.80 -13.03
N GLY A 114 7.40 9.00 -13.55
CA GLY A 114 8.04 10.09 -12.80
C GLY A 114 8.65 11.15 -13.70
N ILE A 115 9.83 11.65 -13.33
CA ILE A 115 10.59 12.66 -14.07
C ILE A 115 11.87 12.01 -14.62
N GLU A 116 12.00 11.98 -15.94
CA GLU A 116 13.13 11.34 -16.63
C GLU A 116 14.46 11.97 -16.20
N GLY A 117 15.43 11.12 -15.86
CA GLY A 117 16.76 11.54 -15.39
C GLY A 117 16.80 12.12 -13.98
N LYS A 118 15.70 11.98 -13.21
CA LYS A 118 15.59 12.46 -11.83
C LYS A 118 15.07 11.40 -10.87
N VAL A 119 13.77 11.10 -10.92
CA VAL A 119 13.13 10.13 -10.04
C VAL A 119 12.03 9.39 -10.78
N GLY A 120 11.92 8.09 -10.55
CA GLY A 120 10.94 7.25 -11.23
C GLY A 120 10.50 6.08 -10.38
N ILE A 121 9.20 5.82 -10.36
CA ILE A 121 8.60 4.69 -9.68
C ILE A 121 8.40 3.59 -10.72
N LEU A 122 8.95 2.40 -10.47
CA LEU A 122 8.65 1.21 -11.25
C LEU A 122 7.21 0.81 -10.98
N ASN A 123 6.34 1.15 -11.94
CA ASN A 123 4.93 0.93 -11.77
C ASN A 123 4.59 -0.52 -12.16
N VAL A 124 4.38 -1.36 -11.15
CA VAL A 124 3.87 -2.73 -11.33
C VAL A 124 2.35 -2.75 -11.55
N PHE A 125 1.67 -1.61 -11.44
CA PHE A 125 0.23 -1.44 -11.63
C PHE A 125 -0.04 -0.36 -12.69
N ASP A 126 -1.26 -0.25 -13.20
CA ASP A 126 -1.56 0.85 -14.14
C ASP A 126 -1.77 2.18 -13.39
N HIS A 127 -2.33 2.13 -12.17
CA HIS A 127 -2.67 3.32 -11.38
C HIS A 127 -2.61 3.07 -9.86
N PHE A 128 -2.34 4.14 -9.10
CA PHE A 128 -2.57 4.20 -7.66
C PHE A 128 -4.06 4.33 -7.34
N VAL A 129 -4.49 3.73 -6.24
CA VAL A 129 -5.90 3.73 -5.81
C VAL A 129 -5.97 4.10 -4.33
N ALA A 130 -6.88 5.00 -3.99
CA ALA A 130 -7.10 5.43 -2.62
C ALA A 130 -7.54 4.27 -1.72
N GLU A 131 -7.17 4.33 -0.45
CA GLU A 131 -7.44 3.38 0.63
C GLU A 131 -6.94 1.94 0.40
N ASP A 132 -6.29 1.63 -0.74
CA ASP A 132 -5.88 0.27 -1.07
C ASP A 132 -4.38 0.04 -0.83
N PRO A 133 -4.00 -0.79 0.16
CA PRO A 133 -2.60 -1.04 0.49
C PRO A 133 -1.87 -1.89 -0.57
N ARG A 134 -2.58 -2.60 -1.45
CA ARG A 134 -1.96 -3.45 -2.47
C ARG A 134 -1.41 -2.59 -3.61
N ARG A 135 -2.10 -1.51 -3.96
CA ARG A 135 -1.68 -0.55 -5.01
C ARG A 135 -0.50 0.34 -4.62
N VAL A 136 -0.07 0.27 -3.36
CA VAL A 136 1.12 0.95 -2.85
C VAL A 136 2.16 -0.03 -2.28
N ALA A 137 1.93 -1.34 -2.43
CA ALA A 137 2.83 -2.35 -1.93
C ALA A 137 4.01 -2.57 -2.89
N LYS A 138 5.20 -2.78 -2.32
CA LYS A 138 6.40 -3.26 -3.04
C LYS A 138 6.74 -2.42 -4.29
N LEU A 139 6.90 -1.13 -4.06
CA LEU A 139 7.31 -0.14 -5.04
C LEU A 139 8.84 -0.09 -5.10
N MET A 140 9.39 -0.18 -6.31
CA MET A 140 10.80 0.11 -6.56
C MET A 140 10.90 1.55 -7.06
N ILE A 141 11.73 2.36 -6.41
CA ILE A 141 11.89 3.78 -6.73
C ILE A 141 13.35 4.00 -7.09
N PHE A 142 13.58 4.61 -8.25
CA PHE A 142 14.89 4.91 -8.80
C PHE A 142 15.18 6.41 -8.70
N PHE A 143 16.44 6.74 -8.42
CA PHE A 143 16.98 8.09 -8.34
C PHE A 143 18.17 8.23 -9.30
N TRP A 144 18.20 9.31 -10.07
CA TRP A 144 19.26 9.66 -11.03
C TRP A 144 19.83 11.04 -10.71
N GLY A 145 21.14 11.12 -10.48
CA GLY A 145 21.83 12.32 -10.01
C GLY A 145 23.31 12.07 -9.75
N ASN A 146 23.81 12.53 -8.60
CA ASN A 146 25.18 12.26 -8.16
C ASN A 146 25.19 11.07 -7.19
N PRO A 147 25.80 9.91 -7.53
CA PRO A 147 25.85 8.75 -6.66
C PRO A 147 26.37 9.03 -5.24
N GLU A 148 27.38 9.91 -5.10
CA GLU A 148 27.97 10.26 -3.81
C GLU A 148 27.02 11.05 -2.89
N GLU A 149 26.01 11.70 -3.49
CA GLU A 149 24.98 12.47 -2.80
C GLU A 149 23.68 11.66 -2.60
N LEU A 150 23.59 10.45 -3.15
CA LEU A 150 22.39 9.61 -3.09
C LEU A 150 22.61 8.30 -2.34
N ALA A 151 23.65 7.54 -2.68
CA ALA A 151 23.85 6.21 -2.13
C ALA A 151 24.15 6.26 -0.61
N GLY A 152 23.39 5.49 0.17
CA GLY A 152 23.51 5.44 1.63
C GLY A 152 22.97 6.67 2.36
N LYS A 153 22.26 7.57 1.67
CA LYS A 153 21.64 8.75 2.27
C LYS A 153 20.25 8.47 2.79
N ASP A 154 19.81 9.30 3.75
CA ASP A 154 18.45 9.27 4.25
C ASP A 154 17.51 9.78 3.14
N TYR A 155 16.37 9.13 2.94
CA TYR A 155 15.31 9.64 2.08
C TYR A 155 14.00 9.77 2.82
N GLU A 156 13.17 10.70 2.34
CA GLU A 156 11.78 10.88 2.74
C GLU A 156 10.92 11.15 1.50
N ILE A 157 9.76 10.54 1.42
CA ILE A 157 8.78 10.77 0.35
C ILE A 157 7.50 11.27 1.01
N GLU A 158 7.15 12.51 0.68
CA GLU A 158 5.93 13.18 1.14
C GLU A 158 4.92 13.21 -0.01
N ALA A 159 3.64 13.01 0.30
CA ALA A 159 2.55 13.34 -0.60
C ALA A 159 1.69 14.45 -0.01
N ALA A 160 1.30 15.40 -0.86
CA ALA A 160 0.42 16.49 -0.49
C ALA A 160 -0.64 16.74 -1.55
N ASN A 161 -1.83 17.15 -1.12
CA ASN A 161 -2.88 17.69 -1.96
C ASN A 161 -3.42 18.99 -1.33
N ASN A 162 -4.58 19.48 -1.76
CA ASN A 162 -5.16 20.73 -1.24
C ASN A 162 -5.68 20.61 0.20
N ASN A 163 -5.92 19.40 0.69
CA ASN A 163 -6.57 19.13 1.96
C ASN A 163 -5.57 18.70 3.04
N GLU A 164 -4.56 17.90 2.65
CA GLU A 164 -3.66 17.26 3.59
C GLU A 164 -2.27 16.94 3.03
N ARG A 165 -1.40 16.54 3.96
CA ARG A 165 -0.01 16.15 3.72
C ARG A 165 0.30 14.92 4.55
N ILE A 166 0.91 13.92 3.93
CA ILE A 166 1.24 12.64 4.54
C ILE A 166 2.66 12.21 4.15
N ILE A 167 3.36 11.56 5.09
CA ILE A 167 4.61 10.86 4.79
C ILE A 167 4.25 9.49 4.21
N LEU A 168 4.70 9.22 2.98
CA LEU A 168 4.47 7.96 2.30
C LEU A 168 5.50 6.90 2.69
N SER A 169 6.77 7.27 2.77
CA SER A 169 7.87 6.36 3.11
C SER A 169 9.13 7.15 3.50
N GLU A 170 9.95 6.55 4.37
CA GLU A 170 11.25 7.05 4.80
C GLU A 170 12.24 5.88 4.94
N GLY A 171 13.53 6.14 4.80
CA GLY A 171 14.56 5.11 4.95
C GLY A 171 15.93 5.52 4.41
N ILE A 172 16.72 4.52 4.00
CA ILE A 172 18.06 4.72 3.44
C ILE A 172 18.09 4.26 1.98
N LEU A 173 18.63 5.10 1.10
CA LEU A 173 18.84 4.75 -0.30
C LEU A 173 19.95 3.70 -0.45
N SER A 174 19.68 2.70 -1.28
CA SER A 174 20.66 1.68 -1.67
C SER A 174 21.46 2.14 -2.88
N GLU A 175 22.66 1.58 -3.05
CA GLU A 175 23.50 1.79 -4.24
C GLU A 175 22.76 1.42 -5.53
N GLY A 176 23.05 2.10 -6.65
CA GLY A 176 22.42 1.84 -7.94
C GLY A 176 22.53 0.38 -8.44
N LEU A 177 21.50 -0.11 -9.15
CA LEU A 177 21.46 -1.50 -9.66
C LEU A 177 21.36 -1.61 -11.19
N TYR A 178 20.67 -0.68 -11.86
CA TYR A 178 20.24 -0.79 -13.25
C TYR A 178 20.35 0.54 -14.02
N GLY A 179 21.46 1.24 -13.85
CA GLY A 179 21.69 2.54 -14.48
C GLY A 179 21.03 3.71 -13.73
N ASP A 180 20.37 3.43 -12.61
CA ASP A 180 20.10 4.38 -11.54
C ASP A 180 21.36 4.63 -10.70
N ASP A 181 21.44 5.79 -10.07
CA ASP A 181 22.53 6.16 -9.15
C ASP A 181 22.23 5.70 -7.72
N ALA A 182 20.93 5.59 -7.39
CA ALA A 182 20.44 4.98 -6.16
C ALA A 182 18.99 4.48 -6.33
N HIS A 183 18.58 3.56 -5.46
CA HIS A 183 17.20 3.09 -5.43
C HIS A 183 16.71 2.75 -4.01
N VAL A 184 15.41 2.50 -3.91
CA VAL A 184 14.81 1.85 -2.75
C VAL A 184 13.67 0.92 -3.17
N LEU A 185 13.56 -0.23 -2.49
CA LEU A 185 12.37 -1.07 -2.50
C LEU A 185 11.56 -0.79 -1.23
N THR A 186 10.40 -0.17 -1.38
CA THR A 186 9.55 0.28 -0.27
C THR A 186 8.09 -0.10 -0.49
N GLN A 187 7.24 0.26 0.47
CA GLN A 187 5.79 0.44 0.29
C GLN A 187 5.45 1.90 0.63
N PHE A 188 4.35 2.44 0.11
CA PHE A 188 3.80 3.70 0.63
C PHE A 188 2.72 3.43 1.67
N THR A 189 2.54 4.36 2.61
CA THR A 189 1.26 4.51 3.31
C THR A 189 0.15 4.72 2.26
N PRO A 190 -0.99 4.02 2.33
CA PRO A 190 -2.08 4.20 1.36
C PRO A 190 -2.57 5.65 1.31
N PHE A 191 -2.88 6.13 0.11
CA PHE A 191 -3.51 7.43 -0.05
C PHE A 191 -4.91 7.41 0.58
N PRO A 192 -5.27 8.40 1.42
CA PRO A 192 -6.56 8.42 2.08
C PRO A 192 -7.71 8.78 1.13
N GLU A 193 -7.45 9.55 0.08
CA GLU A 193 -8.46 10.01 -0.87
C GLU A 193 -7.95 10.04 -2.32
N GLU A 194 -8.89 10.05 -3.26
CA GLU A 194 -8.61 10.19 -4.68
C GLU A 194 -8.25 11.62 -5.07
N GLY A 195 -7.74 11.79 -6.30
CA GLY A 195 -7.46 13.10 -6.88
C GLY A 195 -5.99 13.31 -7.21
N LEU A 196 -5.63 14.56 -7.44
CA LEU A 196 -4.27 14.94 -7.81
C LEU A 196 -3.40 15.12 -6.56
N TRP A 197 -2.33 14.34 -6.49
CA TRP A 197 -1.36 14.36 -5.40
C TRP A 197 0.02 14.78 -5.92
N GLN A 198 0.68 15.70 -5.21
CA GLN A 198 2.09 16.03 -5.43
C GLN A 198 2.96 15.14 -4.55
N LEU A 199 3.86 14.38 -5.15
CA LEU A 199 4.90 13.63 -4.45
C LEU A 199 6.18 14.47 -4.43
N SER A 200 6.75 14.65 -3.24
CA SER A 200 8.00 15.36 -3.01
C SER A 200 9.02 14.39 -2.42
N PHE A 201 10.18 14.31 -3.08
CA PHE A 201 11.24 13.37 -2.73
C PHE A 201 12.37 14.17 -2.10
N TYR A 202 12.77 13.78 -0.89
CA TYR A 202 13.84 14.42 -0.14
C TYR A 202 15.00 13.44 0.06
N VAL A 203 16.23 13.96 0.01
CA VAL A 203 17.46 13.22 0.31
C VAL A 203 18.30 14.06 1.27
N ASP A 204 18.71 13.47 2.40
CA ASP A 204 19.36 14.15 3.53
C ASP A 204 18.61 15.45 3.95
N GLY A 205 17.27 15.40 3.91
CA GLY A 205 16.37 16.52 4.26
C GLY A 205 16.27 17.64 3.21
N GLN A 206 16.94 17.50 2.05
CA GLN A 206 16.85 18.46 0.95
C GLN A 206 15.89 17.98 -0.12
N LEU A 207 15.07 18.88 -0.67
CA LEU A 207 14.18 18.54 -1.78
C LEU A 207 15.03 18.14 -2.99
N PHE A 208 14.94 16.87 -3.37
CA PHE A 208 15.62 16.33 -4.52
C PHE A 208 14.83 16.61 -5.80
N ASP A 209 13.55 16.22 -5.83
CA ASP A 209 12.62 16.53 -6.91
C ASP A 209 11.16 16.35 -6.44
N LYS A 210 10.21 16.76 -7.28
CA LYS A 210 8.78 16.58 -7.06
C LYS A 210 8.00 16.42 -8.37
N PHE A 211 6.94 15.62 -8.34
CA PHE A 211 6.00 15.52 -9.45
C PHE A 211 4.59 15.21 -8.98
N SER A 212 3.60 15.49 -9.83
CA SER A 212 2.19 15.23 -9.53
C SER A 212 1.71 13.95 -10.20
N LEU A 213 0.76 13.23 -9.57
CA LEU A 213 0.10 12.04 -10.11
C LEU A 213 -1.37 11.98 -9.70
N GLU A 214 -2.20 11.29 -10.49
CA GLU A 214 -3.59 11.02 -10.15
C GLU A 214 -3.72 9.72 -9.34
N VAL A 215 -4.43 9.80 -8.22
CA VAL A 215 -4.88 8.65 -7.42
C VAL A 215 -6.35 8.41 -7.73
N LEU A 216 -6.70 7.16 -8.08
CA LEU A 216 -8.06 6.78 -8.44
C LEU A 216 -8.95 6.53 -7.21
N PRO A 217 -10.30 6.58 -7.36
CA PRO A 217 -11.24 6.33 -6.28
C PRO A 217 -11.09 4.92 -5.70
N PRO A 218 -11.38 4.76 -4.39
CA PRO A 218 -11.23 3.48 -3.71
C PRO A 218 -12.10 2.41 -4.36
N PHE A 219 -11.69 1.16 -4.16
CA PHE A 219 -12.45 0.01 -4.63
C PHE A 219 -13.84 -0.05 -3.99
N PRO A 220 -14.91 -0.29 -4.78
CA PRO A 220 -16.24 -0.52 -4.23
C PRO A 220 -16.21 -1.70 -3.26
N LYS A 221 -16.64 -1.45 -2.02
CA LYS A 221 -16.62 -2.45 -0.94
C LYS A 221 -17.90 -2.43 -0.10
N THR A 222 -18.20 -3.56 0.49
CA THR A 222 -19.21 -3.77 1.55
C THR A 222 -18.49 -4.19 2.83
N GLU A 223 -19.23 -4.73 3.82
CA GLU A 223 -18.61 -5.30 5.01
C GLU A 223 -17.74 -6.53 4.67
N ASN A 224 -18.22 -7.40 3.78
CA ASN A 224 -17.58 -8.69 3.48
C ASN A 224 -17.04 -8.83 2.06
N TYR A 225 -17.20 -7.83 1.20
CA TYR A 225 -16.83 -7.93 -0.22
C TYR A 225 -16.08 -6.69 -0.70
N THR A 226 -15.03 -6.89 -1.49
CA THR A 226 -14.28 -5.81 -2.15
C THR A 226 -14.09 -6.15 -3.62
N LEU A 227 -14.46 -5.24 -4.52
CA LEU A 227 -14.20 -5.37 -5.94
C LEU A 227 -12.76 -4.93 -6.26
N GLU A 228 -11.92 -5.79 -6.83
CA GLU A 228 -10.50 -5.49 -7.11
C GLU A 228 -10.28 -4.59 -8.33
N LYS A 229 -11.16 -3.61 -8.55
CA LYS A 229 -11.08 -2.69 -9.68
C LYS A 229 -11.64 -1.33 -9.30
N SER A 230 -10.88 -0.26 -9.59
CA SER A 230 -11.35 1.10 -9.32
C SER A 230 -12.48 1.43 -10.30
N PRO A 231 -13.50 2.21 -9.88
CA PRO A 231 -14.60 2.62 -10.74
C PRO A 231 -14.13 3.21 -12.09
N LYS A 232 -13.11 4.07 -12.06
CA LYS A 232 -12.54 4.74 -13.24
C LYS A 232 -11.77 3.79 -14.18
N GLU A 233 -11.47 2.55 -13.76
CA GLU A 233 -10.81 1.54 -14.60
C GLU A 233 -11.82 0.67 -15.38
N MET A 234 -13.13 0.85 -15.18
CA MET A 234 -14.17 -0.03 -15.73
C MET A 234 -14.61 0.39 -17.14
N ASP A 235 -14.66 -0.57 -18.06
CA ASP A 235 -15.09 -0.29 -19.44
C ASP A 235 -16.61 -0.08 -19.51
N ILE A 236 -17.04 0.89 -20.32
CA ILE A 236 -18.45 1.11 -20.65
C ILE A 236 -18.84 0.26 -21.87
N ARG A 237 -20.03 -0.36 -21.81
CA ARG A 237 -20.65 -1.20 -22.86
C ARG A 237 -19.82 -2.41 -23.28
N LYS A 238 -18.90 -2.85 -22.44
CA LYS A 238 -18.06 -4.01 -22.66
C LYS A 238 -18.12 -4.90 -21.44
N GLU A 239 -18.26 -6.21 -21.68
CA GLU A 239 -18.07 -7.17 -20.60
C GLU A 239 -16.61 -7.15 -20.17
N THR A 240 -16.38 -6.90 -18.89
CA THR A 240 -15.08 -6.92 -18.25
C THR A 240 -15.05 -8.06 -17.26
N ASP A 241 -13.96 -8.84 -17.27
CA ASP A 241 -13.69 -9.81 -16.22
C ASP A 241 -13.41 -9.04 -14.92
N MET A 242 -14.14 -9.40 -13.87
CA MET A 242 -14.11 -8.75 -12.57
C MET A 242 -13.75 -9.77 -11.50
N THR A 243 -12.96 -9.32 -10.53
CA THR A 243 -12.59 -10.10 -9.36
C THR A 243 -13.18 -9.45 -8.11
N ILE A 244 -13.84 -10.25 -7.27
CA ILE A 244 -14.35 -9.84 -5.96
C ILE A 244 -13.66 -10.67 -4.90
N GLU A 245 -13.03 -10.01 -3.94
CA GLU A 245 -12.55 -10.64 -2.72
C GLU A 245 -13.65 -10.70 -1.68
N SER A 246 -13.66 -11.76 -0.87
CA SER A 246 -14.52 -11.86 0.30
C SER A 246 -13.79 -12.33 1.54
N SER A 247 -14.00 -11.61 2.64
CA SER A 247 -13.65 -12.00 4.01
C SER A 247 -14.77 -12.79 4.70
N GLY A 248 -15.90 -13.00 4.02
CA GLY A 248 -17.07 -13.69 4.52
C GLY A 248 -16.93 -15.21 4.58
N LYS A 249 -18.07 -15.91 4.52
CA LYS A 249 -18.08 -17.39 4.54
C LYS A 249 -17.72 -17.97 3.18
N ASP A 250 -17.05 -19.13 3.20
CA ASP A 250 -16.84 -19.95 2.00
C ASP A 250 -18.16 -20.25 1.29
N LYS A 251 -18.26 -19.80 0.04
CA LYS A 251 -19.39 -20.05 -0.85
C LYS A 251 -18.82 -20.40 -2.21
N LYS A 252 -19.43 -21.37 -2.89
CA LYS A 252 -19.02 -21.70 -4.27
C LYS A 252 -19.36 -20.60 -5.28
N LYS A 253 -20.40 -19.81 -4.98
CA LYS A 253 -20.96 -18.78 -5.85
C LYS A 253 -21.55 -17.65 -5.02
N ILE A 254 -21.49 -16.45 -5.56
CA ILE A 254 -22.15 -15.25 -5.02
C ILE A 254 -23.02 -14.60 -6.11
N GLY A 255 -24.14 -14.02 -5.70
CA GLY A 255 -25.00 -13.23 -6.57
C GLY A 255 -24.57 -11.77 -6.55
N VAL A 256 -24.44 -11.16 -7.72
CA VAL A 256 -24.03 -9.76 -7.89
C VAL A 256 -25.07 -9.04 -8.73
N GLN A 257 -25.66 -7.97 -8.20
CA GLN A 257 -26.57 -7.11 -8.94
C GLN A 257 -25.94 -5.73 -9.14
N LEU A 258 -26.04 -5.19 -10.35
CA LEU A 258 -25.71 -3.80 -10.64
C LEU A 258 -26.96 -2.95 -10.47
N LEU A 259 -26.89 -1.94 -9.60
CA LEU A 259 -27.98 -1.00 -9.35
C LEU A 259 -27.61 0.39 -9.89
N ASN A 260 -28.56 1.09 -10.49
CA ASN A 260 -28.38 2.50 -10.86
C ASN A 260 -28.51 3.44 -9.64
N GLU A 261 -28.38 4.75 -9.86
CA GLU A 261 -28.52 5.78 -8.84
C GLU A 261 -29.86 5.71 -8.06
N ASP A 262 -30.97 5.36 -8.75
CA ASP A 262 -32.29 5.19 -8.14
C ASP A 262 -32.43 3.89 -7.32
N GLY A 263 -31.39 3.05 -7.26
CA GLY A 263 -31.41 1.74 -6.61
C GLY A 263 -32.14 0.66 -7.42
N LYS A 264 -32.47 0.91 -8.68
CA LYS A 264 -33.11 -0.08 -9.56
C LYS A 264 -32.06 -1.05 -10.11
N THR A 265 -32.36 -2.34 -10.03
CA THR A 265 -31.53 -3.39 -10.65
C THR A 265 -31.50 -3.23 -12.16
N VAL A 266 -30.29 -3.07 -12.69
CA VAL A 266 -29.99 -2.97 -14.13
C VAL A 266 -29.52 -4.29 -14.70
N SER A 267 -28.71 -5.06 -13.95
CA SER A 267 -28.30 -6.40 -14.35
C SER A 267 -28.01 -7.29 -13.14
N GLU A 268 -28.05 -8.61 -13.35
CA GLU A 268 -27.76 -9.64 -12.34
C GLU A 268 -26.77 -10.65 -12.90
N HIS A 269 -25.80 -11.02 -12.07
CA HIS A 269 -24.68 -11.89 -12.44
C HIS A 269 -24.41 -12.88 -11.33
N THR A 270 -23.76 -13.99 -11.68
CA THR A 270 -23.28 -14.97 -10.72
C THR A 270 -21.77 -15.08 -10.84
N PHE A 271 -21.07 -14.80 -9.75
CA PHE A 271 -19.62 -14.95 -9.68
C PHE A 271 -19.30 -16.30 -9.04
N VAL A 272 -18.22 -16.94 -9.48
CA VAL A 272 -17.80 -18.27 -9.04
C VAL A 272 -16.48 -18.15 -8.30
N GLN A 273 -16.35 -18.86 -7.18
CA GLN A 273 -15.10 -18.92 -6.43
C GLN A 273 -14.01 -19.59 -7.28
N GLU A 274 -12.91 -18.89 -7.48
CA GLU A 274 -11.77 -19.36 -8.27
C GLU A 274 -10.65 -19.91 -7.38
N THR A 275 -10.37 -19.22 -6.28
CA THR A 275 -9.30 -19.58 -5.34
C THR A 275 -9.57 -19.06 -3.92
N GLU A 276 -8.76 -19.50 -2.98
CA GLU A 276 -8.68 -18.98 -1.61
C GLU A 276 -7.21 -18.73 -1.25
N HIS A 277 -6.96 -17.75 -0.40
CA HIS A 277 -5.65 -17.52 0.21
C HIS A 277 -5.81 -17.11 1.68
N ILE A 278 -4.71 -17.12 2.43
CA ILE A 278 -4.71 -16.62 3.81
C ILE A 278 -4.16 -15.20 3.78
N ASP A 279 -4.96 -14.25 4.24
CA ASP A 279 -4.51 -12.88 4.42
C ASP A 279 -3.40 -12.83 5.46
N ALA A 280 -2.29 -12.20 5.11
CA ALA A 280 -1.09 -12.19 5.96
C ALA A 280 -1.29 -11.37 7.23
N SER A 281 -2.16 -10.36 7.20
CA SER A 281 -2.36 -9.42 8.30
C SER A 281 -3.32 -9.97 9.37
N THR A 282 -4.38 -10.64 8.95
CA THR A 282 -5.45 -11.16 9.81
C THR A 282 -5.35 -12.67 10.04
N ASN A 283 -4.51 -13.37 9.27
CA ASN A 283 -4.41 -14.83 9.23
C ASN A 283 -5.77 -15.51 8.99
N SER A 284 -6.67 -14.82 8.28
CA SER A 284 -8.01 -15.28 7.94
C SER A 284 -8.10 -15.63 6.45
N PRO A 285 -8.99 -16.57 6.06
CA PRO A 285 -9.16 -16.90 4.65
C PRO A 285 -9.80 -15.72 3.90
N ILE A 286 -9.28 -15.45 2.71
CA ILE A 286 -9.87 -14.58 1.70
C ILE A 286 -10.26 -15.44 0.51
N TYR A 287 -11.51 -15.31 0.08
CA TYR A 287 -12.08 -16.04 -1.05
C TYR A 287 -12.13 -15.13 -2.27
N ILE A 288 -11.63 -15.63 -3.41
CA ILE A 288 -11.57 -14.88 -4.66
C ILE A 288 -12.65 -15.39 -5.60
N TYR A 289 -13.50 -14.49 -6.07
CA TYR A 289 -14.60 -14.80 -6.99
C TYR A 289 -14.39 -14.08 -8.32
N GLY A 290 -14.44 -14.86 -9.40
CA GLY A 290 -14.38 -14.34 -10.76
C GLY A 290 -15.76 -14.32 -11.40
N GLY A 291 -16.01 -13.29 -12.20
CA GLY A 291 -17.23 -13.13 -12.98
C GLY A 291 -17.09 -12.04 -14.02
N LYS A 292 -18.17 -11.75 -14.71
CA LYS A 292 -18.21 -10.68 -15.70
C LYS A 292 -19.22 -9.62 -15.28
N LEU A 293 -18.91 -8.38 -15.58
CA LEU A 293 -19.80 -7.25 -15.38
C LEU A 293 -19.70 -6.32 -16.61
N SER A 294 -20.79 -5.64 -16.92
CA SER A 294 -20.84 -4.64 -17.99
C SER A 294 -21.67 -3.46 -17.51
N PHE A 295 -21.13 -2.25 -17.69
CA PHE A 295 -21.82 -1.01 -17.39
C PHE A 295 -22.43 -0.46 -18.68
N PRO A 296 -23.77 -0.27 -18.77
CA PRO A 296 -24.41 0.12 -20.02
C PRO A 296 -24.05 1.54 -20.47
N GLU A 297 -23.67 2.39 -19.52
CA GLU A 297 -23.29 3.78 -19.72
C GLU A 297 -22.41 4.28 -18.57
N LYS A 298 -21.90 5.51 -18.74
CA LYS A 298 -21.27 6.26 -17.67
C LYS A 298 -22.33 6.72 -16.69
N GLY A 299 -22.10 6.56 -15.39
CA GLY A 299 -23.04 7.05 -14.38
C GLY A 299 -22.67 6.63 -12.96
N THR A 300 -23.61 6.84 -12.06
CA THR A 300 -23.49 6.47 -10.64
C THR A 300 -24.11 5.10 -10.41
N TRP A 301 -23.34 4.21 -9.80
CA TRP A 301 -23.68 2.81 -9.63
C TRP A 301 -23.52 2.36 -8.19
N LYS A 302 -24.20 1.26 -7.86
CA LYS A 302 -23.93 0.44 -6.66
C LYS A 302 -23.87 -1.02 -7.07
N LEU A 303 -23.13 -1.80 -6.29
CA LEU A 303 -23.19 -3.25 -6.36
C LEU A 303 -23.95 -3.79 -5.17
N LYS A 304 -24.83 -4.76 -5.42
CA LYS A 304 -25.44 -5.58 -4.38
C LYS A 304 -24.92 -7.00 -4.46
N ILE A 305 -24.17 -7.42 -3.47
CA ILE A 305 -23.44 -8.69 -3.43
C ILE A 305 -24.00 -9.52 -2.27
N ASP A 306 -24.68 -10.62 -2.59
CA ASP A 306 -25.34 -11.50 -1.61
C ASP A 306 -26.24 -10.77 -0.58
N GLY A 307 -26.82 -9.64 -0.99
CA GLY A 307 -27.69 -8.81 -0.16
C GLY A 307 -27.02 -7.61 0.50
N GLU A 308 -25.68 -7.56 0.53
CA GLU A 308 -24.92 -6.38 0.97
C GLU A 308 -24.79 -5.36 -0.17
N GLU A 309 -24.83 -4.07 0.13
CA GLU A 309 -24.74 -3.01 -0.88
C GLU A 309 -23.48 -2.17 -0.66
N THR A 310 -22.77 -1.84 -1.74
CA THR A 310 -21.64 -0.90 -1.70
C THR A 310 -22.13 0.53 -1.51
N GLY A 311 -21.20 1.43 -1.19
CA GLY A 311 -21.40 2.86 -1.45
C GLY A 311 -21.66 3.12 -2.95
N SER A 312 -22.24 4.28 -3.25
CA SER A 312 -22.33 4.76 -4.63
C SER A 312 -20.94 5.06 -5.19
N PHE A 313 -20.71 4.78 -6.47
CA PHE A 313 -19.48 5.13 -7.17
C PHE A 313 -19.75 5.53 -8.62
N GLU A 314 -18.88 6.37 -9.19
CA GLU A 314 -18.95 6.80 -10.60
C GLU A 314 -17.89 6.07 -11.42
N ASN A 315 -18.29 5.50 -12.55
CA ASN A 315 -17.38 4.82 -13.49
C ASN A 315 -16.88 5.74 -14.63
#